data_AF-A0AAV4UQL5-F1
#
_entry.id   AF-A0AAV4UQL5-F1
#
_cell.length_a   1.000
_cell.length_b   1.000
_cell.length_c   1.000
_cell.angle_alpha   90.00
_cell.angle_beta   90.00
_cell.angle_gamma   90.00
#
_symmetry.space_group_name_H-M   'P 1'
#
loop_
_entity.id
_entity.type
_entity.pdbx_description
1 polymer ?
#
loop_
_entity_poly.entity_id
_entity_poly.type
_entity_poly.pdbx_seq_one_letter_code
_entity_poly.pdbx_strand_id
1 'polypeptide(L)'
;MGFISGIQRFHQRTIYTVDDGTGILDCVLWHNEPASLDRILELKQDIRSGTSSLTPDLKACALSLLKKAEASTIIDEELYTHGDMIWCLGNVKIFRGNPKLDIHHHSILY
;
A
#
# COMPACT_ATOMS: atom_id res chain seq x y z
N MET A 1 6.09 16.94 10.47
CA MET A 1 4.67 17.12 10.80
C MET A 1 4.17 18.28 9.97
N GLY A 2 2.98 18.18 9.38
CA GLY A 2 2.42 19.26 8.57
C GLY A 2 1.05 18.88 8.03
N PHE A 3 0.45 19.77 7.25
CA PHE A 3 -0.85 19.55 6.62
C PHE A 3 -0.70 18.90 5.25
N ILE A 4 -1.60 17.97 4.93
CA ILE A 4 -1.65 17.35 3.60
C ILE A 4 -2.28 18.33 2.61
N SER A 5 -1.46 18.91 1.74
CA SER A 5 -1.90 19.82 0.68
C SER A 5 -2.15 19.10 -0.65
N GLY A 6 -1.49 17.96 -0.89
CA GLY A 6 -1.59 17.17 -2.12
C GLY A 6 -1.61 15.67 -1.88
N ILE A 7 -2.34 14.92 -2.72
CA ILE A 7 -2.40 13.45 -2.66
C ILE A 7 -2.32 12.87 -4.07
N GLN A 8 -1.37 11.97 -4.30
CA GLN A 8 -1.30 11.14 -5.51
C GLN A 8 -1.28 9.66 -5.13
N ARG A 9 -2.31 8.92 -5.52
CA ARG A 9 -2.44 7.50 -5.22
C ARG A 9 -1.99 6.65 -6.40
N PHE A 10 -1.11 5.71 -6.13
CA PHE A 10 -0.66 4.68 -7.06
C PHE A 10 -0.94 3.31 -6.43
N HIS A 11 -0.88 2.25 -7.24
CA HIS A 11 -1.13 0.89 -6.76
C HIS A 11 -0.25 0.50 -5.56
N GLN A 12 1.06 0.73 -5.66
CA GLN A 12 2.03 0.30 -4.62
C GLN A 12 2.37 1.38 -3.59
N ARG A 13 1.88 2.61 -3.76
CA ARG A 13 2.26 3.73 -2.90
C ARG A 13 1.29 4.89 -2.99
N THR A 14 1.25 5.68 -1.94
CA THR A 14 0.62 7.01 -1.93
C THR A 14 1.69 8.06 -1.69
N ILE A 15 1.62 9.16 -2.44
CA ILE A 15 2.47 10.33 -2.25
C ILE A 15 1.61 11.43 -1.64
N TYR A 16 1.97 11.84 -0.43
CA TYR A 16 1.40 12.98 0.27
C TYR A 16 2.33 14.18 0.11
N THR A 17 1.80 15.29 -0.40
CA THR A 17 2.51 16.56 -0.37
C THR A 17 2.16 17.24 0.96
N VAL A 18 3.15 17.41 1.84
CA VAL A 18 2.98 17.90 3.21
C VAL A 18 3.61 19.27 3.36
N ASP A 19 2.85 20.22 3.90
CA ASP A 19 3.26 21.60 4.18
C ASP A 19 3.33 21.85 5.68
N ASP A 20 4.50 22.25 6.18
CA ASP A 20 4.72 22.57 7.61
C ASP A 20 4.78 24.08 7.90
N GLY A 21 4.52 24.93 6.90
CA GLY A 21 4.62 26.38 6.98
C GLY A 21 6.03 26.93 6.73
N THR A 22 7.05 26.07 6.67
CA THR A 22 8.43 26.44 6.29
C THR A 22 8.77 25.99 4.87
N GLY A 23 8.12 24.91 4.42
CA GLY A 23 8.26 24.40 3.08
C GLY A 23 7.33 23.23 2.82
N ILE A 24 7.41 22.72 1.59
CA ILE A 24 6.59 21.61 1.12
C ILE A 24 7.50 20.43 0.79
N LEU A 25 7.10 19.23 1.22
CA LEU A 25 7.84 18.00 0.96
C LEU A 25 6.90 16.88 0.50
N ASP A 26 7.31 16.19 -0.57
CA ASP A 26 6.69 14.94 -0.97
C ASP A 26 7.08 13.81 -0.01
N CYS A 27 6.08 13.22 0.63
CA CYS A 27 6.21 12.12 1.56
C CYS A 27 5.57 10.87 0.95
N VAL A 28 6.34 9.80 0.78
CA VAL A 28 5.95 8.58 0.09
C VAL A 28 5.63 7.49 1.12
N LEU A 29 4.38 7.06 1.14
CA LEU A 29 3.92 5.89 1.89
C LEU A 29 3.86 4.69 0.95
N TRP A 30 4.67 3.66 1.22
CA TRP A 30 4.63 2.42 0.46
C TRP A 30 3.55 1.51 1.04
N HIS A 31 2.62 1.08 0.19
CA HIS A 31 1.60 0.14 0.61
C HIS A 31 2.24 -1.24 0.77
N ASN A 32 1.85 -1.97 1.80
CA ASN A 32 2.27 -3.36 1.98
C ASN A 32 1.54 -4.33 1.03
N GLU A 33 0.75 -3.83 0.07
CA GLU A 33 0.10 -4.68 -0.92
C GLU A 33 1.14 -5.48 -1.71
N PRO A 34 1.05 -6.83 -1.75
CA PRO A 34 1.82 -7.58 -2.70
C PRO A 34 1.36 -7.16 -4.10
N ALA A 35 2.32 -6.85 -4.96
CA ALA A 35 2.13 -6.49 -6.38
C ALA A 35 1.39 -7.55 -7.23
N SER A 36 0.84 -8.58 -6.61
CA SER A 36 0.21 -9.75 -7.21
C SER A 36 -1.20 -10.00 -6.70
N LEU A 37 -1.87 -9.06 -6.03
CA LEU A 37 -3.25 -9.25 -5.55
C LEU A 37 -4.19 -9.66 -6.69
N ASP A 38 -4.13 -8.96 -7.83
CA ASP A 38 -4.92 -9.28 -9.03
C ASP A 38 -4.62 -10.69 -9.52
N ARG A 39 -3.33 -11.08 -9.56
CA ARG A 39 -2.91 -12.45 -9.91
C ARG A 39 -3.39 -13.50 -8.92
N ILE A 40 -3.44 -13.18 -7.62
CA ILE A 40 -3.94 -14.07 -6.57
C ILE A 40 -5.45 -14.30 -6.79
N LEU A 41 -6.21 -13.26 -7.11
CA LEU A 41 -7.64 -13.35 -7.41
C LEU A 41 -7.90 -14.15 -8.68
N GLU A 42 -7.15 -13.89 -9.76
CA GLU A 42 -7.19 -14.67 -11.01
C GLU A 42 -6.91 -16.16 -10.75
N LEU A 43 -5.81 -16.47 -10.05
CA LEU A 43 -5.43 -17.85 -9.72
C LEU A 43 -6.49 -18.56 -8.86
N LYS A 44 -7.15 -17.85 -7.95
CA LYS A 44 -8.26 -18.42 -7.17
C LYS A 44 -9.46 -18.74 -8.05
N GLN A 45 -9.78 -17.88 -9.01
CA GLN A 45 -10.87 -18.09 -9.94
C GLN A 45 -10.59 -19.27 -10.87
N ASP A 46 -9.35 -19.43 -11.34
CA ASP A 46 -8.91 -20.56 -12.16
C ASP A 46 -8.95 -21.90 -11.39
N ILE A 47 -8.55 -21.91 -10.12
CA ILE A 47 -8.64 -23.11 -9.29
C ILE A 47 -10.10 -23.50 -9.05
N ARG A 48 -11.00 -22.52 -8.85
CA ARG A 48 -12.43 -22.71 -8.58
C ARG A 48 -13.24 -23.08 -9.83
N SER A 49 -12.91 -22.54 -11.00
CA SER A 49 -13.67 -22.71 -12.25
C SER A 49 -13.57 -24.12 -12.85
N GLY A 50 -12.72 -24.99 -12.27
CA GLY A 50 -12.67 -26.41 -12.64
C GLY A 50 -11.84 -26.72 -13.89
N THR A 51 -11.25 -25.71 -14.55
CA THR A 51 -10.31 -25.86 -15.67
C THR A 51 -8.94 -26.40 -15.25
N SER A 52 -8.63 -26.36 -13.95
CA SER A 52 -7.40 -26.92 -13.41
C SER A 52 -7.44 -28.45 -13.31
N SER A 53 -6.43 -29.10 -13.90
CA SER A 53 -6.18 -30.56 -13.85
C SER A 53 -5.73 -31.08 -12.48
N LEU A 54 -5.85 -30.26 -11.43
CA LEU A 54 -5.42 -30.59 -10.08
C LEU A 54 -6.42 -31.55 -9.43
N THR A 55 -5.92 -32.48 -8.62
CA THR A 55 -6.77 -33.32 -7.77
C THR A 55 -7.43 -32.49 -6.67
N PRO A 56 -8.57 -32.93 -6.11
CA PRO A 56 -9.31 -32.18 -5.08
C PRO A 56 -8.44 -31.75 -3.89
N ASP A 57 -7.55 -32.62 -3.42
CA ASP A 57 -6.65 -32.33 -2.28
C ASP A 57 -5.63 -31.23 -2.61
N LEU A 58 -5.10 -31.22 -3.83
CA LEU A 58 -4.18 -30.20 -4.29
C LEU A 58 -4.88 -28.85 -4.49
N LYS A 59 -6.15 -28.85 -4.92
CA LYS A 59 -6.97 -27.62 -4.98
C LYS A 59 -7.17 -27.03 -3.59
N ALA A 60 -7.47 -27.86 -2.59
CA ALA A 60 -7.64 -27.41 -1.21
C ALA A 60 -6.32 -26.83 -0.64
N CYS A 61 -5.19 -27.48 -0.92
CA CYS A 61 -3.87 -27.00 -0.51
C CYS A 61 -3.53 -25.65 -1.17
N ALA A 62 -3.70 -25.53 -2.49
CA ALA A 62 -3.44 -24.30 -3.23
C ALA A 62 -4.32 -23.12 -2.76
N LEU A 63 -5.61 -23.36 -2.52
CA LEU A 63 -6.51 -22.34 -1.98
C LEU A 63 -6.12 -21.91 -0.56
N SER A 64 -5.65 -22.84 0.28
CA SER A 64 -5.15 -22.53 1.62
C SER A 64 -3.88 -21.67 1.60
N LEU A 65 -2.95 -21.95 0.68
CA LEU A 65 -1.75 -21.15 0.48
C LEU A 65 -2.08 -19.74 -0.03
N LEU A 66 -2.99 -19.62 -1.00
CA LEU A 66 -3.44 -18.32 -1.52
C LEU A 66 -4.20 -17.53 -0.44
N LYS A 67 -4.97 -18.19 0.43
CA LYS A 67 -5.62 -17.54 1.59
C LYS A 67 -4.60 -17.01 2.59
N LYS A 68 -3.48 -17.70 2.81
CA LYS A 68 -2.38 -17.20 3.66
C LYS A 68 -1.67 -16.00 3.02
N ALA A 69 -1.54 -16.00 1.69
CA ALA A 69 -1.00 -14.85 0.96
C ALA A 69 -1.93 -13.63 1.06
N GLU A 70 -3.25 -13.82 0.96
CA GLU A 70 -4.24 -12.75 1.16
C GLU A 70 -4.31 -12.25 2.60
N ALA A 71 -4.28 -13.15 3.59
CA ALA A 71 -4.38 -12.76 5.00
C ALA A 71 -3.17 -11.95 5.50
N SER A 72 -2.13 -11.79 4.68
CA SER A 72 -1.03 -10.86 4.95
C SER A 72 -1.40 -9.39 4.70
N THR A 73 -2.58 -9.12 4.13
CA THR A 73 -2.99 -7.78 3.70
C THR A 73 -4.48 -7.60 3.82
N ILE A 74 -4.88 -6.73 4.75
CA ILE A 74 -5.80 -5.59 4.58
C ILE A 74 -5.75 -4.94 5.98
N ILE A 75 -4.75 -4.09 6.18
CA ILE A 75 -5.00 -2.94 7.04
C ILE A 75 -5.65 -1.99 6.04
N ASP A 76 -6.91 -1.64 6.24
CA ASP A 76 -7.46 -0.40 5.70
C ASP A 76 -6.53 0.70 6.23
N GLU A 77 -5.42 0.97 5.53
CA GLU A 77 -4.53 2.09 5.84
C GLU A 77 -5.43 3.31 5.70
N GLU A 78 -5.76 3.90 6.85
CA GLU A 78 -6.58 5.09 7.00
C GLU A 78 -6.22 6.07 5.87
N LEU A 79 -7.10 6.18 4.88
CA LEU A 79 -6.84 7.00 3.71
C LEU A 79 -6.92 8.47 4.14
N TYR A 80 -5.77 9.05 4.46
CA TYR A 80 -5.66 10.46 4.79
C TYR A 80 -6.21 11.33 3.66
N THR A 81 -6.75 12.48 4.05
CA THR A 81 -7.44 13.43 3.19
C THR A 81 -6.73 14.78 3.18
N HIS A 82 -7.12 15.64 2.23
CA HIS A 82 -6.55 16.98 2.15
C HIS A 82 -6.96 17.79 3.38
N GLY A 83 -6.00 18.49 3.98
CA GLY A 83 -6.19 19.28 5.19
C GLY A 83 -5.93 18.53 6.49
N ASP A 84 -5.77 17.20 6.46
CA ASP A 84 -5.39 16.45 7.66
C ASP A 84 -3.97 16.83 8.09
N MET A 85 -3.76 16.95 9.40
CA MET A 85 -2.43 17.11 9.96
C MET A 85 -1.81 15.72 10.15
N ILE A 86 -0.69 15.50 9.48
CA ILE A 86 0.04 14.24 9.52
C ILE A 86 1.38 14.42 10.21
N TRP A 87 1.67 13.50 11.12
CA TRP A 87 3.01 13.27 11.61
C TRP A 87 3.63 12.10 10.83
N CYS A 88 4.80 12.33 10.24
CA CYS A 88 5.53 11.34 9.45
C CYS A 88 6.94 11.19 10.00
N LEU A 89 7.40 9.95 10.12
CA LEU A 89 8.79 9.60 10.38
C LEU A 89 9.27 8.67 9.27
N GLY A 90 10.45 8.97 8.74
CA GLY A 90 10.94 8.34 7.54
C GLY A 90 12.40 8.63 7.24
N ASN A 91 12.85 8.10 6.11
CA ASN A 91 14.18 8.35 5.57
C ASN A 91 14.10 9.35 4.42
N VAL A 92 14.92 10.40 4.46
CA VAL A 92 14.99 11.36 3.35
C VAL A 92 15.84 10.76 2.22
N LYS A 93 15.31 10.80 1.00
CA LYS A 93 15.98 10.37 -0.23
C LYS A 93 15.91 11.45 -1.29
N ILE A 94 16.92 11.50 -2.15
CA ILE A 94 16.92 12.40 -3.32
C ILE A 94 16.45 11.60 -4.54
N PHE A 95 15.37 12.06 -5.18
CA PHE A 95 14.88 11.49 -6.42
C PHE A 95 14.77 12.56 -7.50
N ARG A 96 15.52 12.38 -8.60
CA ARG A 96 15.60 13.36 -9.71
C ARG A 96 15.91 14.78 -9.23
N GLY A 97 16.82 14.90 -8.26
CA GLY A 97 17.23 16.19 -7.67
C GLY A 97 16.29 16.76 -6.61
N ASN A 98 15.12 16.15 -6.36
CA ASN A 98 14.17 16.62 -5.35
C ASN A 98 14.23 15.74 -4.10
N PRO A 99 14.30 16.32 -2.89
CA PRO A 99 14.18 15.56 -1.66
C PRO A 99 12.75 15.02 -1.51
N LYS A 100 12.65 13.77 -1.07
CA LYS A 100 11.40 13.09 -0.71
C LYS A 100 11.60 12.35 0.61
N LEU A 101 10.54 12.23 1.39
CA LEU A 101 10.54 11.44 2.62
C LEU A 101 9.90 10.08 2.37
N ASP A 102 10.66 8.98 2.44
CA ASP A 102 10.09 7.64 2.47
C ASP A 102 9.61 7.33 3.90
N ILE A 103 8.30 7.26 4.07
CA ILE A 103 7.63 7.08 5.36
C ILE A 103 7.76 5.62 5.82
N HIS A 104 8.14 5.42 7.10
CA HIS A 104 8.09 4.12 7.79
C HIS A 104 7.09 4.12 8.95
N HIS A 105 6.84 5.28 9.57
CA HIS A 105 5.83 5.48 10.60
C HIS A 105 5.05 6.76 10.35
N HIS A 106 3.76 6.73 10.61
CA HIS A 106 2.88 7.89 10.45
C HIS A 106 1.68 7.82 11.40
N SER A 107 1.10 8.98 11.70
CA SER A 107 -0.13 9.12 12.48
C SER A 107 -0.83 10.43 12.16
N ILE A 108 -2.17 10.44 12.21
CA ILE A 108 -2.94 11.69 12.21
C ILE A 108 -2.79 12.38 13.56
N LEU A 109 -2.65 13.70 13.52
CA LEU A 109 -2.85 14.57 14.67
C LEU A 109 -4.14 15.35 14.38
N TYR A 110 -5.08 15.31 15.32
CA TYR A 110 -6.45 15.84 15.20
C TYR A 110 -6.56 17.23 14.54
#